data_AF-C7ZPC8-F1
#
_entry.id   AF-C7ZPC8-F1
#
_cell.length_a   1.000
_cell.length_b   1.000
_cell.length_c   1.000
_cell.angle_alpha   90.00
_cell.angle_beta   90.00
_cell.angle_gamma   90.00
#
_symmetry.space_group_name_H-M   'P 1'
#
loop_
_entity.id
_entity.type
_entity.pdbx_description
1 polymer ?
#
loop_
_entity_poly.entity_id
_entity_poly.type
_entity_poly.pdbx_seq_one_letter_code
_entity_poly.pdbx_strand_id
1 'polypeptide(L)'
;MTEEFFAKATPGLKGYCLSDDQIDTLKACIEGKTTVEEAKRVLTAYPSASSTPLELQQRLAGLWTLLITTAVGLVDAQPTIISILQRTRTLPWEEEPTGEGEGFMDFDDGFFWRELTDWASSWADDYNHYGAQYLIEKSEGKERERRQVEWISANTFAARLASTGDRIIALCGAALDTAGYITMKNLEKTDHESDPTCIEAAAQLFIYAAPELFCLVRADPNAKDIHSVWSQHERRLLAKEENYSGDRWKTWREKWTHLAEMESLPQRTREVSRMALEAMDRVKQQDIQ
;
A
#
# COMPACT_ATOMS: atom_id res chain seq x y z
N MET A 1 1.41 21.74 5.73
CA MET A 1 0.82 20.49 5.20
C MET A 1 0.61 19.48 6.32
N THR A 2 1.65 19.02 7.04
CA THR A 2 1.49 18.07 8.16
C THR A 2 0.58 18.58 9.29
N GLU A 3 0.83 19.80 9.80
CA GLU A 3 -0.02 20.43 10.83
C GLU A 3 -1.51 20.50 10.43
N GLU A 4 -1.77 20.94 9.21
CA GLU A 4 -3.12 21.09 8.65
C GLU A 4 -3.82 19.75 8.47
N PHE A 5 -3.07 18.72 8.03
CA PHE A 5 -3.59 17.37 7.92
C PHE A 5 -4.02 16.83 9.29
N PHE A 6 -3.15 16.88 10.29
CA PHE A 6 -3.48 16.36 11.63
C PHE A 6 -4.62 17.15 12.26
N ALA A 7 -4.66 18.48 12.12
CA ALA A 7 -5.79 19.29 12.60
C ALA A 7 -7.14 18.84 12.01
N LYS A 8 -7.16 18.40 10.75
CA LYS A 8 -8.36 17.90 10.07
C LYS A 8 -8.66 16.43 10.37
N ALA A 9 -7.65 15.59 10.53
CA ALA A 9 -7.77 14.15 10.72
C ALA A 9 -8.11 13.77 12.18
N THR A 10 -7.54 14.48 13.16
CA THR A 10 -7.69 14.16 14.59
C THR A 10 -9.15 14.02 15.05
N PRO A 11 -10.12 14.87 14.63
CA PRO A 11 -11.53 14.67 15.01
C PRO A 11 -12.10 13.31 14.58
N GLY A 12 -11.72 12.80 13.40
CA GLY A 12 -12.13 11.48 12.93
C GLY A 12 -11.41 10.34 13.67
N LEU A 13 -10.14 10.56 14.01
CA LEU A 13 -9.31 9.60 14.76
C LEU A 13 -9.77 9.40 16.20
N LYS A 14 -10.47 10.37 16.82
CA LYS A 14 -11.06 10.24 18.16
C LYS A 14 -12.11 9.13 18.29
N GLY A 15 -12.68 8.65 17.17
CA GLY A 15 -13.59 7.51 17.17
C GLY A 15 -12.89 6.17 17.35
N TYR A 16 -11.56 6.14 17.28
CA TYR A 16 -10.73 4.93 17.39
C TYR A 16 -10.04 4.86 18.74
N CYS A 17 -9.65 3.65 19.17
CA CYS A 17 -8.94 3.42 20.43
C CYS A 17 -7.47 3.83 20.29
N LEU A 18 -7.22 5.14 20.33
CA LEU A 18 -5.93 5.79 20.18
C LEU A 18 -5.67 6.74 21.36
N SER A 19 -4.40 6.91 21.72
CA SER A 19 -3.97 7.96 22.66
C SER A 19 -3.50 9.22 21.91
N ASP A 20 -3.64 10.39 22.56
CA ASP A 20 -3.12 11.65 22.02
C ASP A 20 -1.59 11.58 21.81
N ASP A 21 -0.88 10.89 22.71
CA ASP A 21 0.58 10.65 22.61
C ASP A 21 0.96 9.91 21.32
N GLN A 22 0.15 8.95 20.86
CA GLN A 22 0.39 8.26 19.58
C GLN A 22 0.28 9.21 18.39
N ILE A 23 -0.73 10.09 18.39
CA ILE A 23 -0.96 11.07 17.33
C ILE A 23 0.19 12.09 17.30
N ASP A 24 0.50 12.68 18.45
CA ASP A 24 1.52 13.71 18.59
C ASP A 24 2.91 13.17 18.25
N THR A 25 3.21 11.93 18.66
CA THR A 25 4.50 11.30 18.35
C THR A 25 4.62 10.97 16.87
N LEU A 26 3.58 10.44 16.22
CA LEU A 26 3.62 10.18 14.78
C LEU A 26 3.83 11.48 14.01
N LYS A 27 3.09 12.53 14.36
CA LYS A 27 3.24 13.86 13.78
C LYS A 27 4.67 14.39 13.95
N ALA A 28 5.22 14.35 15.16
CA ALA A 28 6.58 14.77 15.44
C ALA A 28 7.61 13.96 14.63
N CYS A 29 7.36 12.66 14.41
CA CYS A 29 8.25 11.79 13.64
C CYS A 29 8.25 12.16 12.16
N ILE A 30 7.07 12.43 11.60
CA ILE A 30 6.91 12.88 10.20
C ILE A 30 7.57 14.24 9.98
N GLU A 31 7.52 15.12 10.98
CA GLU A 31 8.18 16.43 10.95
C GLU A 31 9.70 16.36 11.24
N GLY A 32 10.25 15.17 11.48
CA GLY A 32 11.67 14.97 11.81
C GLY A 32 12.08 15.50 13.19
N LYS A 33 11.12 15.79 14.07
CA LYS A 33 11.35 16.25 15.45
C LYS A 33 11.65 15.11 16.41
N THR A 34 11.26 13.88 16.05
CA THR A 34 11.63 12.65 16.77
C THR A 34 12.08 11.57 15.80
N THR A 35 12.63 10.48 16.34
CA THR A 35 13.16 9.36 15.57
C THR A 35 12.10 8.27 15.35
N VAL A 36 12.31 7.44 14.33
CA VAL A 36 11.46 6.25 14.08
C VAL A 36 11.49 5.28 15.27
N GLU A 37 12.63 5.15 15.97
CA GLU A 37 12.73 4.25 17.14
C GLU A 37 11.90 4.77 18.34
N GLU A 38 11.90 6.09 18.54
CA GLU A 38 11.05 6.72 19.54
C GLU A 38 9.57 6.60 19.17
N ALA A 39 9.24 6.86 17.91
CA ALA A 39 7.88 6.70 17.41
C ALA A 39 7.37 5.27 17.59
N LYS A 40 8.17 4.26 17.19
CA LYS A 40 7.86 2.85 17.44
C LYS A 40 7.52 2.62 18.91
N ARG A 41 8.40 3.04 19.83
CA ARG A 41 8.22 2.84 21.27
C ARG A 41 6.88 3.38 21.78
N VAL A 42 6.53 4.62 21.42
CA VAL A 42 5.28 5.24 21.88
C VAL A 42 4.07 4.61 21.18
N LEU A 43 4.17 4.36 19.87
CA LEU A 43 3.09 3.80 19.07
C LEU A 43 2.66 2.40 19.54
N THR A 44 3.62 1.58 19.97
CA THR A 44 3.37 0.19 20.38
C THR A 44 3.07 0.05 21.87
N ALA A 45 3.45 1.01 22.71
CA ALA A 45 3.22 0.94 24.15
C ALA A 45 1.74 0.82 24.53
N TYR A 46 0.85 1.52 23.82
CA TYR A 46 -0.58 1.51 24.14
C TYR A 46 -1.25 0.16 23.81
N PRO A 47 -1.09 -0.43 22.61
CA PRO A 47 -1.54 -1.81 22.37
C PRO A 47 -0.91 -2.84 23.32
N SER A 48 0.40 -2.75 23.62
CA SER A 48 1.07 -3.67 24.56
C SER A 48 0.54 -3.58 26.00
N ALA A 49 -0.10 -2.47 26.37
CA ALA A 49 -0.71 -2.31 27.70
C ALA A 49 -2.14 -2.87 27.77
N SER A 50 -2.59 -3.65 26.79
CA SER A 50 -3.94 -4.23 26.77
C SER A 50 -4.06 -5.36 27.77
N SER A 51 -5.20 -5.40 28.45
CA SER A 51 -5.50 -6.38 29.49
C SER A 51 -6.37 -7.54 29.00
N THR A 52 -7.00 -7.40 27.83
CA THR A 52 -7.86 -8.41 27.20
C THR A 52 -7.66 -8.45 25.69
N PRO A 53 -7.98 -9.58 25.03
CA PRO A 53 -8.01 -9.69 23.56
C PRO A 53 -8.79 -8.57 22.89
N LEU A 54 -9.98 -8.26 23.40
CA LEU A 54 -10.86 -7.23 22.85
C LEU A 54 -10.22 -5.85 22.88
N GLU A 55 -9.57 -5.51 23.99
CA GLU A 55 -8.85 -4.25 24.12
C GLU A 55 -7.65 -4.18 23.17
N LEU A 56 -6.90 -5.29 23.04
CA LEU A 56 -5.77 -5.38 22.13
C LEU A 56 -6.22 -5.15 20.68
N GLN A 57 -7.28 -5.82 20.23
CA GLN A 57 -7.82 -5.67 18.87
C GLN A 57 -8.19 -4.22 18.59
N GLN A 58 -8.93 -3.58 19.51
CA GLN A 58 -9.38 -2.19 19.34
C GLN A 58 -8.19 -1.22 19.25
N ARG A 59 -7.16 -1.41 20.08
CA ARG A 59 -5.97 -0.55 20.11
C ARG A 59 -5.08 -0.77 18.88
N LEU A 60 -4.92 -2.01 18.41
CA LEU A 60 -4.24 -2.33 17.16
C LEU A 60 -4.98 -1.74 15.95
N ALA A 61 -6.29 -1.94 15.87
CA ALA A 61 -7.11 -1.35 14.81
C ALA A 61 -6.97 0.18 14.79
N GLY A 62 -7.00 0.83 15.95
CA GLY A 62 -6.74 2.27 16.06
C GLY A 62 -5.36 2.66 15.54
N LEU A 63 -4.30 1.95 15.94
CA LEU A 63 -2.94 2.19 15.45
C LEU A 63 -2.83 2.04 13.93
N TRP A 64 -3.43 0.98 13.36
CA TRP A 64 -3.42 0.75 11.91
C TRP A 64 -4.16 1.84 11.16
N THR A 65 -5.35 2.24 11.63
CA THR A 65 -6.08 3.37 11.07
C THR A 65 -5.25 4.66 11.09
N LEU A 66 -4.55 4.95 12.21
CA LEU A 66 -3.69 6.12 12.32
C LEU A 66 -2.57 6.10 11.26
N LEU A 67 -1.87 4.97 11.12
CA LEU A 67 -0.79 4.84 10.14
C LEU A 67 -1.30 4.91 8.70
N ILE A 68 -2.39 4.21 8.37
CA ILE A 68 -2.96 4.17 7.02
C ILE A 68 -3.51 5.54 6.62
N THR A 69 -4.32 6.16 7.47
CA THR A 69 -4.91 7.49 7.20
C THR A 69 -3.81 8.52 6.97
N THR A 70 -2.71 8.43 7.74
CA THR A 70 -1.56 9.32 7.59
C THR A 70 -0.79 9.03 6.30
N ALA A 71 -0.58 7.76 5.93
CA ALA A 71 0.11 7.38 4.70
C ALA A 71 -0.63 7.83 3.45
N VAL A 72 -1.96 7.72 3.45
CA VAL A 72 -2.79 8.12 2.30
C VAL A 72 -2.99 9.64 2.28
N GLY A 73 -3.17 10.28 3.44
CA GLY A 73 -3.37 11.72 3.52
C GLY A 73 -2.10 12.55 3.30
N LEU A 74 -0.92 11.99 3.57
CA LEU A 74 0.39 12.62 3.41
C LEU A 74 1.37 11.69 2.67
N VAL A 75 1.44 11.82 1.34
CA VAL A 75 2.33 11.00 0.50
C VAL A 75 3.78 11.05 0.97
N ASP A 76 4.26 12.24 1.38
CA ASP A 76 5.64 12.42 1.87
C ASP A 76 5.92 11.69 3.19
N ALA A 77 4.88 11.32 3.96
CA ALA A 77 5.01 10.55 5.20
C ALA A 77 5.17 9.05 4.96
N GLN A 78 4.85 8.54 3.76
CA GLN A 78 4.86 7.11 3.45
C GLN A 78 6.21 6.40 3.75
N PRO A 79 7.39 6.95 3.40
CA PRO A 79 8.67 6.35 3.79
C PRO A 79 8.86 6.19 5.30
N THR A 80 8.44 7.19 6.07
CA THR A 80 8.54 7.19 7.53
C THR A 80 7.60 6.15 8.12
N ILE A 81 6.38 6.03 7.60
CA ILE A 81 5.40 5.03 8.04
C ILE A 81 5.88 3.62 7.73
N ILE A 82 6.42 3.38 6.53
CA ILE A 82 7.04 2.10 6.18
C ILE A 82 8.20 1.77 7.13
N SER A 83 9.02 2.77 7.45
CA SER A 83 10.12 2.59 8.41
C SER A 83 9.59 2.22 9.80
N ILE A 84 8.50 2.84 10.26
CA ILE A 84 7.85 2.48 11.53
C ILE A 84 7.37 1.03 11.49
N LEU A 85 6.66 0.60 10.44
CA LEU A 85 6.19 -0.78 10.28
C LEU A 85 7.34 -1.79 10.32
N GLN A 86 8.41 -1.52 9.55
CA GLN A 86 9.62 -2.35 9.55
C GLN A 86 10.26 -2.44 10.94
N ARG A 87 10.30 -1.35 11.70
CA ARG A 87 10.85 -1.35 13.07
C ARG A 87 9.93 -2.03 14.07
N THR A 88 8.62 -1.84 13.99
CA THR A 88 7.63 -2.56 14.81
C THR A 88 7.75 -4.06 14.62
N ARG A 89 7.95 -4.52 13.38
CA ARG A 89 8.16 -5.94 13.06
C ARG A 89 9.37 -6.58 13.76
N THR A 90 10.33 -5.78 14.21
CA THR A 90 11.50 -6.27 14.96
C THR A 90 11.25 -6.50 16.45
N LEU A 91 10.05 -6.15 16.94
CA LEU A 91 9.66 -6.42 18.32
C LEU A 91 9.56 -7.93 18.60
N PRO A 92 9.81 -8.34 19.85
CA PRO A 92 9.66 -9.74 20.24
C PRO A 92 8.21 -10.20 20.12
N TRP A 93 8.03 -11.52 20.19
CA TRP A 93 6.73 -12.14 20.33
C TRP A 93 6.18 -11.73 21.70
N GLU A 94 5.09 -10.97 21.70
CA GLU A 94 4.31 -10.66 22.91
C GLU A 94 3.06 -11.52 22.88
N GLU A 95 2.83 -12.25 23.97
CA GLU A 95 1.66 -13.12 24.12
C GLU A 95 0.39 -12.28 24.19
N GLU A 96 -0.65 -12.77 23.54
CA GLU A 96 -2.00 -12.20 23.64
C GLU A 96 -2.46 -12.25 25.12
N PRO A 97 -3.07 -11.17 25.64
CA PRO A 97 -3.71 -11.21 26.94
C PRO A 97 -4.86 -12.23 26.96
N THR A 98 -5.23 -12.74 28.14
CA THR A 98 -6.38 -13.65 28.29
C THR A 98 -7.62 -12.92 28.79
N GLY A 99 -8.81 -13.49 28.61
CA GLY A 99 -10.06 -12.94 29.12
C GLY A 99 -11.05 -12.49 28.05
N GLU A 100 -11.55 -11.26 28.13
CA GLU A 100 -12.64 -10.82 27.26
C GLU A 100 -12.25 -10.84 25.78
N GLY A 101 -12.95 -11.64 24.98
CA GLY A 101 -12.70 -11.81 23.55
C GLY A 101 -11.94 -13.08 23.17
N GLU A 102 -11.39 -13.84 24.14
CA GLU A 102 -10.53 -15.02 23.91
C GLU A 102 -11.18 -16.14 23.08
N GLY A 103 -12.51 -16.26 23.10
CA GLY A 103 -13.24 -17.25 22.28
C GLY A 103 -13.64 -16.77 20.88
N PHE A 104 -13.37 -15.51 20.56
CA PHE A 104 -13.83 -14.84 19.34
C PHE A 104 -12.71 -14.22 18.52
N MET A 105 -11.54 -14.03 19.13
CA MET A 105 -10.35 -13.48 18.48
C MET A 105 -9.32 -14.57 18.29
N ASP A 106 -8.69 -14.57 17.13
CA ASP A 106 -7.66 -15.52 16.73
C ASP A 106 -6.47 -14.69 16.26
N PHE A 107 -5.58 -14.35 17.20
CA PHE A 107 -4.33 -13.64 16.90
C PHE A 107 -3.28 -14.68 16.52
N ASP A 108 -2.41 -14.36 15.54
CA ASP A 108 -1.42 -15.25 14.91
C ASP A 108 -0.67 -16.18 15.89
N ASP A 109 -1.22 -17.37 16.15
CA ASP A 109 -0.75 -18.35 17.14
C ASP A 109 -0.63 -17.81 18.59
N GLY A 110 -1.42 -16.79 18.95
CA GLY A 110 -1.44 -16.14 20.27
C GLY A 110 -0.41 -15.01 20.45
N PHE A 111 0.10 -14.42 19.37
CA PHE A 111 1.09 -13.33 19.42
C PHE A 111 0.79 -12.23 18.41
N PHE A 112 1.20 -10.97 18.69
CA PHE A 112 0.69 -9.83 17.91
C PHE A 112 1.69 -8.89 17.18
N TRP A 113 2.98 -8.85 17.55
CA TRP A 113 3.90 -7.87 16.91
C TRP A 113 4.66 -8.35 15.67
N ARG A 114 5.17 -9.59 15.68
CA ARG A 114 6.10 -10.05 14.63
C ARG A 114 5.46 -10.13 13.25
N GLU A 115 4.19 -10.53 13.21
CA GLU A 115 3.41 -10.66 11.98
C GLU A 115 2.52 -9.42 11.74
N LEU A 116 2.68 -8.36 12.56
CA LEU A 116 1.89 -7.14 12.52
C LEU A 116 0.38 -7.48 12.50
N THR A 117 -0.10 -8.18 13.52
CA THR A 117 -1.45 -8.74 13.51
C THR A 117 -2.51 -7.69 13.19
N ASP A 118 -3.47 -8.06 12.35
CA ASP A 118 -4.52 -7.23 11.76
C ASP A 118 -4.07 -6.12 10.77
N TRP A 119 -2.77 -5.93 10.53
CA TRP A 119 -2.28 -4.97 9.53
C TRP A 119 -2.82 -5.27 8.13
N ALA A 120 -2.80 -6.56 7.74
CA ALA A 120 -3.31 -7.07 6.47
C ALA A 120 -4.73 -6.63 6.19
N SER A 121 -5.61 -7.05 7.08
CA SER A 121 -7.03 -6.86 6.97
C SER A 121 -7.36 -5.38 6.98
N SER A 122 -6.74 -4.62 7.90
CA SER A 122 -6.94 -3.17 8.01
C SER A 122 -6.56 -2.45 6.71
N TRP A 123 -5.37 -2.74 6.17
CA TRP A 123 -4.92 -2.10 4.93
C TRP A 123 -5.75 -2.53 3.72
N ALA A 124 -6.10 -3.81 3.60
CA ALA A 124 -6.95 -4.31 2.53
C ALA A 124 -8.33 -3.63 2.52
N ASP A 125 -8.96 -3.50 3.68
CA ASP A 125 -10.27 -2.87 3.84
C ASP A 125 -10.20 -1.37 3.50
N ASP A 126 -9.22 -0.64 4.02
CA ASP A 126 -9.03 0.78 3.71
C ASP A 126 -8.71 0.99 2.21
N TYR A 127 -7.85 0.16 1.63
CA TYR A 127 -7.54 0.23 0.19
C TYR A 127 -8.78 0.01 -0.67
N ASN A 128 -9.58 -1.00 -0.35
CA ASN A 128 -10.86 -1.26 -1.02
C ASN A 128 -11.85 -0.11 -0.81
N HIS A 129 -11.86 0.52 0.36
CA HIS A 129 -12.67 1.68 0.65
C HIS A 129 -12.29 2.88 -0.24
N TYR A 130 -11.00 3.23 -0.34
CA TYR A 130 -10.53 4.29 -1.24
C TYR A 130 -10.87 3.97 -2.71
N GLY A 131 -10.70 2.71 -3.11
CA GLY A 131 -11.08 2.24 -4.44
C GLY A 131 -12.57 2.37 -4.71
N ALA A 132 -13.44 2.00 -3.76
CA ALA A 132 -14.89 2.11 -3.89
C ALA A 132 -15.34 3.57 -3.95
N GLN A 133 -14.82 4.42 -3.05
CA GLN A 133 -15.11 5.85 -3.04
C GLN A 133 -14.76 6.53 -4.36
N TYR A 134 -13.68 6.10 -5.01
CA TYR A 134 -13.25 6.71 -6.27
C TYR A 134 -13.82 6.01 -7.52
N LEU A 135 -13.84 4.70 -7.60
CA LEU A 135 -14.17 4.00 -8.85
C LEU A 135 -15.66 3.68 -8.98
N ILE A 136 -16.41 3.65 -7.88
CA ILE A 136 -17.80 3.16 -7.85
C ILE A 136 -18.75 4.27 -7.42
N GLU A 137 -18.45 4.97 -6.33
CA GLU A 137 -19.32 5.99 -5.79
C GLU A 137 -19.32 7.27 -6.64
N LYS A 138 -20.53 7.80 -6.88
CA LYS A 138 -20.70 9.06 -7.60
C LYS A 138 -20.14 10.22 -6.77
N SER A 139 -19.26 11.01 -7.36
CA SER A 139 -18.67 12.20 -6.76
C SER A 139 -18.36 13.23 -7.85
N GLU A 140 -18.44 14.52 -7.53
CA GLU A 140 -18.19 15.63 -8.48
C GLU A 140 -17.36 16.75 -7.84
N GLY A 141 -16.79 17.62 -8.68
CA GLY A 141 -16.03 18.80 -8.24
C GLY A 141 -14.89 18.49 -7.26
N LYS A 142 -14.76 19.32 -6.22
CA LYS A 142 -13.67 19.21 -5.21
C LYS A 142 -13.67 17.88 -4.46
N GLU A 143 -14.83 17.25 -4.27
CA GLU A 143 -14.90 15.95 -3.61
C GLU A 143 -14.29 14.86 -4.50
N ARG A 144 -14.60 14.90 -5.80
CA ARG A 144 -14.02 13.98 -6.79
C ARG A 144 -12.50 14.13 -6.84
N GLU A 145 -12.01 15.35 -6.87
CA GLU A 145 -10.57 15.67 -6.87
C GLU A 145 -9.89 15.13 -5.61
N ARG A 146 -10.50 15.31 -4.42
CA ARG A 146 -9.97 14.76 -3.17
C ARG A 146 -9.87 13.23 -3.21
N ARG A 147 -10.96 12.55 -3.59
CA ARG A 147 -11.00 11.08 -3.70
C ARG A 147 -9.99 10.56 -4.73
N GLN A 148 -9.75 11.31 -5.80
CA GLN A 148 -8.71 11.00 -6.78
C GLN A 148 -7.31 11.03 -6.16
N VAL A 149 -6.99 12.10 -5.42
CA VAL A 149 -5.68 12.25 -4.76
C VAL A 149 -5.46 11.12 -3.76
N GLU A 150 -6.48 10.79 -2.97
CA GLU A 150 -6.43 9.67 -2.01
C GLU A 150 -6.24 8.33 -2.72
N TRP A 151 -6.94 8.09 -3.83
CA TRP A 151 -6.79 6.86 -4.61
C TRP A 151 -5.38 6.71 -5.20
N ILE A 152 -4.81 7.77 -5.77
CA ILE A 152 -3.42 7.77 -6.27
C ILE A 152 -2.43 7.57 -5.12
N SER A 153 -2.67 8.22 -3.98
CA SER A 153 -1.84 8.09 -2.77
C SER A 153 -1.87 6.67 -2.20
N ALA A 154 -3.04 6.02 -2.17
CA ALA A 154 -3.20 4.64 -1.76
C ALA A 154 -2.45 3.66 -2.68
N ASN A 155 -2.50 3.88 -4.00
CA ASN A 155 -1.71 3.09 -4.97
C ASN A 155 -0.20 3.34 -4.82
N THR A 156 0.19 4.58 -4.51
CA THR A 156 1.58 4.93 -4.17
C THR A 156 2.06 4.16 -2.94
N PHE A 157 1.24 4.14 -1.88
CA PHE A 157 1.56 3.44 -0.65
C PHE A 157 1.63 1.93 -0.86
N ALA A 158 0.66 1.32 -1.55
CA ALA A 158 0.68 -0.11 -1.91
C ALA A 158 1.96 -0.50 -2.68
N ALA A 159 2.36 0.32 -3.66
CA ALA A 159 3.57 0.07 -4.43
C ALA A 159 4.84 0.18 -3.58
N ARG A 160 4.92 1.15 -2.66
CA ARG A 160 6.06 1.27 -1.75
C ARG A 160 6.13 0.16 -0.71
N LEU A 161 4.97 -0.34 -0.24
CA LEU A 161 4.91 -1.51 0.63
C LEU A 161 5.45 -2.74 -0.09
N ALA A 162 5.09 -2.92 -1.37
CA ALA A 162 5.59 -4.01 -2.20
C ALA A 162 7.12 -3.99 -2.36
N SER A 163 7.72 -2.81 -2.56
CA SER A 163 9.16 -2.67 -2.74
C SER A 163 10.00 -2.72 -1.47
N THR A 164 9.38 -2.98 -0.32
CA THR A 164 10.13 -3.25 0.92
C THR A 164 10.88 -4.57 0.89
N GLY A 165 10.47 -5.52 0.03
CA GLY A 165 10.92 -6.92 0.08
C GLY A 165 10.49 -7.66 1.35
N ASP A 166 9.70 -7.03 2.21
CA ASP A 166 9.17 -7.60 3.43
C ASP A 166 7.80 -8.21 3.15
N ARG A 167 7.75 -9.54 3.12
CA ARG A 167 6.54 -10.32 2.86
C ARG A 167 5.39 -9.96 3.79
N ILE A 168 5.61 -9.64 5.06
CA ILE A 168 4.47 -9.36 5.96
C ILE A 168 3.96 -7.96 5.72
N ILE A 169 4.84 -6.99 5.52
CA ILE A 169 4.43 -5.62 5.21
C ILE A 169 3.73 -5.56 3.84
N ALA A 170 4.20 -6.34 2.86
CA ALA A 170 3.67 -6.39 1.50
C ALA A 170 2.44 -7.32 1.30
N LEU A 171 2.48 -8.56 1.82
CA LEU A 171 1.41 -9.59 1.71
C LEU A 171 0.41 -9.61 2.86
N CYS A 172 0.40 -8.54 3.61
CA CYS A 172 -0.83 -8.04 4.16
C CYS A 172 -1.88 -7.69 3.05
N GLY A 173 -1.56 -7.88 1.75
CA GLY A 173 -2.18 -8.98 0.98
C GLY A 173 -3.07 -8.56 -0.17
N ALA A 174 -4.36 -8.31 0.10
CA ALA A 174 -5.32 -8.10 -0.97
C ALA A 174 -5.16 -6.76 -1.71
N ALA A 175 -4.58 -5.75 -1.06
CA ALA A 175 -4.41 -4.42 -1.65
C ALA A 175 -3.44 -4.42 -2.84
N LEU A 176 -2.33 -5.17 -2.75
CA LEU A 176 -1.37 -5.29 -3.83
C LEU A 176 -1.93 -6.14 -4.98
N ASP A 177 -2.61 -7.25 -4.64
CA ASP A 177 -3.27 -8.08 -5.64
C ASP A 177 -4.31 -7.25 -6.43
N THR A 178 -5.08 -6.45 -5.70
CA THR A 178 -6.08 -5.55 -6.28
C THR A 178 -5.42 -4.43 -7.10
N ALA A 179 -4.33 -3.84 -6.63
CA ALA A 179 -3.55 -2.84 -7.36
C ALA A 179 -2.99 -3.42 -8.67
N GLY A 180 -2.43 -4.62 -8.62
CA GLY A 180 -1.94 -5.35 -9.78
C GLY A 180 -3.06 -5.66 -10.77
N TYR A 181 -4.17 -6.24 -10.32
CA TYR A 181 -5.33 -6.54 -11.15
C TYR A 181 -5.88 -5.29 -11.85
N ILE A 182 -6.07 -4.19 -11.11
CA ILE A 182 -6.57 -2.93 -11.68
C ILE A 182 -5.57 -2.38 -12.70
N THR A 183 -4.28 -2.42 -12.39
CA THR A 183 -3.20 -1.97 -13.27
C THR A 183 -3.17 -2.77 -14.56
N MET A 184 -3.20 -4.10 -14.48
CA MET A 184 -3.26 -4.99 -15.64
C MET A 184 -4.51 -4.70 -16.48
N LYS A 185 -5.69 -4.69 -15.86
CA LYS A 185 -6.95 -4.42 -16.55
C LYS A 185 -6.97 -3.07 -17.25
N ASN A 186 -6.37 -2.04 -16.66
CA ASN A 186 -6.34 -0.71 -17.27
C ASN A 186 -5.27 -0.58 -18.35
N LEU A 187 -4.08 -1.14 -18.13
CA LEU A 187 -3.04 -1.11 -19.14
C LEU A 187 -3.35 -2.02 -20.31
N GLU A 188 -4.02 -3.15 -20.14
CA GLU A 188 -4.28 -4.11 -21.21
C GLU A 188 -5.45 -3.71 -22.12
N LYS A 189 -6.28 -2.73 -21.74
CA LYS A 189 -7.32 -2.16 -22.62
C LYS A 189 -6.72 -1.72 -23.96
N THR A 190 -7.42 -2.08 -25.04
CA THR A 190 -7.06 -1.74 -26.43
C THR A 190 -7.46 -0.32 -26.78
N ASP A 191 -8.48 0.20 -26.12
CA ASP A 191 -9.04 1.50 -26.43
C ASP A 191 -8.44 2.52 -25.47
N HIS A 192 -7.71 3.48 -26.02
CA HIS A 192 -7.04 4.56 -25.30
C HIS A 192 -8.02 5.54 -24.61
N GLU A 193 -9.31 5.21 -24.53
CA GLU A 193 -10.35 5.86 -23.71
C GLU A 193 -10.17 5.59 -22.20
N SER A 194 -8.96 5.23 -21.79
CA SER A 194 -8.66 5.00 -20.39
C SER A 194 -8.67 6.32 -19.64
N ASP A 195 -9.46 6.38 -18.57
CA ASP A 195 -9.52 7.52 -17.65
C ASP A 195 -8.08 7.92 -17.24
N PRO A 196 -7.61 9.15 -17.54
CA PRO A 196 -6.27 9.63 -17.18
C PRO A 196 -5.91 9.41 -15.71
N THR A 197 -6.92 9.38 -14.85
CA THR A 197 -6.76 9.19 -13.41
C THR A 197 -6.46 7.72 -13.04
N CYS A 198 -7.03 6.77 -13.76
CA CYS A 198 -6.71 5.35 -13.65
C CYS A 198 -5.28 5.07 -14.15
N ILE A 199 -4.84 5.83 -15.16
CA ILE A 199 -3.45 5.78 -15.66
C ILE A 199 -2.48 6.28 -14.58
N GLU A 200 -2.77 7.42 -13.93
CA GLU A 200 -1.92 7.96 -12.87
C GLU A 200 -1.80 7.03 -11.65
N ALA A 201 -2.89 6.37 -11.26
CA ALA A 201 -2.88 5.38 -10.19
C ALA A 201 -2.08 4.12 -10.59
N ALA A 202 -2.31 3.58 -11.80
CA ALA A 202 -1.61 2.40 -12.32
C ALA A 202 -0.09 2.64 -12.43
N ALA A 203 0.33 3.85 -12.79
CA ALA A 203 1.73 4.21 -12.92
C ALA A 203 2.52 4.08 -11.62
N GLN A 204 1.88 4.27 -10.46
CA GLN A 204 2.58 4.23 -9.16
C GLN A 204 3.23 2.87 -8.90
N LEU A 205 2.58 1.78 -9.34
CA LEU A 205 3.13 0.44 -9.21
C LEU A 205 4.44 0.27 -9.98
N PHE A 206 4.54 0.84 -11.18
CA PHE A 206 5.79 0.83 -11.96
C PHE A 206 6.83 1.79 -11.39
N ILE A 207 6.41 2.97 -10.93
CA ILE A 207 7.33 3.97 -10.38
C ILE A 207 8.05 3.43 -9.14
N TYR A 208 7.33 2.76 -8.24
CA TYR A 208 7.85 2.37 -6.93
C TYR A 208 8.13 0.87 -6.76
N ALA A 209 7.56 0.00 -7.59
CA ALA A 209 7.68 -1.46 -7.48
C ALA A 209 8.05 -2.15 -8.82
N ALA A 210 8.69 -1.43 -9.75
CA ALA A 210 9.14 -2.01 -11.02
C ALA A 210 10.03 -3.26 -10.85
N PRO A 211 11.00 -3.32 -9.92
CA PRO A 211 11.81 -4.54 -9.73
C PRO A 211 10.95 -5.76 -9.36
N GLU A 212 10.00 -5.59 -8.44
CA GLU A 212 9.10 -6.65 -7.97
C GLU A 212 8.17 -7.12 -9.09
N LEU A 213 7.64 -6.18 -9.87
CA LEU A 213 6.84 -6.48 -11.07
C LEU A 213 7.65 -7.23 -12.13
N PHE A 214 8.90 -6.84 -12.36
CA PHE A 214 9.75 -7.49 -13.35
C PHE A 214 10.08 -8.93 -12.94
N CYS A 215 10.42 -9.14 -11.67
CA CYS A 215 10.59 -10.48 -11.08
C CYS A 215 9.33 -11.32 -11.28
N LEU A 216 8.15 -10.76 -11.06
CA LEU A 216 6.88 -11.45 -11.23
C LEU A 216 6.63 -11.87 -12.68
N VAL A 217 6.86 -10.98 -13.65
CA VAL A 217 6.68 -11.27 -15.08
C VAL A 217 7.63 -12.37 -15.56
N ARG A 218 8.80 -12.51 -14.93
CA ARG A 218 9.79 -13.56 -15.25
C ARG A 218 9.62 -14.85 -14.44
N ALA A 219 8.87 -14.80 -13.34
CA ALA A 219 8.73 -15.94 -12.44
C ALA A 219 7.98 -17.09 -13.13
N ASP A 220 8.38 -18.33 -12.81
CA ASP A 220 7.61 -19.51 -13.22
C ASP A 220 6.21 -19.44 -12.57
N PRO A 221 5.12 -19.40 -13.36
CA PRO A 221 3.76 -19.36 -12.83
C PRO A 221 3.38 -20.59 -11.99
N ASN A 222 4.11 -21.68 -12.14
CA ASN A 222 3.92 -22.92 -11.39
C ASN A 222 4.84 -23.02 -10.18
N ALA A 223 5.77 -22.08 -9.98
CA ALA A 223 6.59 -22.05 -8.79
C ALA A 223 5.72 -21.87 -7.55
N LYS A 224 5.75 -22.87 -6.66
CA LYS A 224 5.21 -22.78 -5.30
C LYS A 224 6.18 -22.00 -4.43
N ASP A 225 6.38 -20.74 -4.76
CA ASP A 225 7.15 -19.86 -3.92
C ASP A 225 6.23 -19.32 -2.83
N ILE A 226 6.35 -19.92 -1.65
CA ILE A 226 5.64 -19.47 -0.47
C ILE A 226 6.08 -18.06 -0.05
N HIS A 227 7.19 -17.52 -0.55
CA HIS A 227 7.67 -16.18 -0.24
C HIS A 227 7.24 -15.12 -1.25
N SER A 228 6.44 -15.50 -2.25
CA SER A 228 5.87 -14.59 -3.23
C SER A 228 5.06 -13.48 -2.57
N VAL A 229 5.33 -12.24 -2.96
CA VAL A 229 4.49 -11.05 -2.71
C VAL A 229 3.16 -11.06 -3.49
N TRP A 230 3.06 -11.93 -4.50
CA TRP A 230 1.90 -12.05 -5.38
C TRP A 230 1.17 -13.37 -5.21
N SER A 231 -0.15 -13.37 -5.38
CA SER A 231 -0.94 -14.60 -5.31
C SER A 231 -0.61 -15.58 -6.43
N GLN A 232 -0.87 -16.88 -6.21
CA GLN A 232 -0.76 -17.89 -7.27
C GLN A 232 -1.75 -17.63 -8.41
N HIS A 233 -2.90 -17.01 -8.12
CA HIS A 233 -3.89 -16.65 -9.13
C HIS A 233 -3.32 -15.64 -10.12
N GLU A 234 -2.63 -14.60 -9.65
CA GLU A 234 -2.08 -13.56 -10.51
C GLU A 234 -0.82 -13.99 -11.24
N ARG A 235 0.06 -14.75 -10.58
CA ARG A 235 1.16 -15.44 -11.27
C ARG A 235 0.65 -16.24 -12.46
N ARG A 236 -0.49 -16.93 -12.29
CA ARG A 236 -1.16 -17.65 -13.37
C ARG A 236 -1.83 -16.73 -14.37
N LEU A 237 -2.50 -15.65 -13.97
CA LEU A 237 -3.06 -14.67 -14.91
C LEU A 237 -1.98 -14.04 -15.78
N LEU A 238 -0.82 -13.75 -15.19
CA LEU A 238 0.38 -13.23 -15.85
C LEU A 238 1.04 -14.25 -16.78
N ALA A 239 0.85 -15.54 -16.55
CA ALA A 239 1.32 -16.58 -17.46
C ALA A 239 0.27 -17.14 -18.44
N LYS A 240 -1.02 -16.94 -18.20
CA LYS A 240 -2.12 -17.56 -18.98
C LYS A 240 -2.54 -16.77 -20.23
N GLU A 241 -1.66 -15.99 -20.84
CA GLU A 241 -1.92 -15.57 -22.23
C GLU A 241 -1.37 -16.62 -23.20
N GLU A 242 -2.25 -17.10 -24.09
CA GLU A 242 -2.12 -18.26 -24.97
C GLU A 242 -0.96 -18.18 -26.00
N ASN A 243 -0.18 -17.10 -25.99
CA ASN A 243 0.97 -16.92 -26.87
C ASN A 243 2.23 -16.64 -26.04
N TYR A 244 2.95 -17.72 -25.73
CA TYR A 244 4.28 -17.79 -25.11
C TYR A 244 5.40 -17.05 -25.89
N SER A 245 5.15 -15.88 -26.47
CA SER A 245 6.14 -15.14 -27.26
C SER A 245 6.17 -13.62 -27.05
N GLY A 246 5.28 -13.05 -26.24
CA GLY A 246 5.28 -11.61 -25.93
C GLY A 246 5.89 -11.31 -24.57
N ASP A 247 7.04 -10.65 -24.54
CA ASP A 247 7.60 -10.04 -23.33
C ASP A 247 6.59 -9.02 -22.75
N ARG A 248 5.75 -9.39 -21.77
CA ARG A 248 4.74 -8.48 -21.17
C ARG A 248 5.37 -7.17 -20.70
N TRP A 249 6.60 -7.24 -20.22
CA TRP A 249 7.38 -6.06 -19.85
C TRP A 249 7.56 -5.13 -21.05
N LYS A 250 7.87 -5.67 -22.23
CA LYS A 250 7.93 -4.93 -23.49
C LYS A 250 6.56 -4.35 -23.87
N THR A 251 5.48 -5.12 -23.77
CA THR A 251 4.12 -4.63 -24.07
C THR A 251 3.74 -3.45 -23.16
N TRP A 252 3.97 -3.57 -21.85
CA TRP A 252 3.71 -2.50 -20.91
C TRP A 252 4.59 -1.27 -21.18
N ARG A 253 5.88 -1.47 -21.53
CA ARG A 253 6.75 -0.37 -21.95
C ARG A 253 6.22 0.35 -23.19
N GLU A 254 5.83 -0.37 -24.23
CA GLU A 254 5.26 0.22 -25.45
C GLU A 254 4.01 1.06 -25.14
N LYS A 255 3.15 0.57 -24.24
CA LYS A 255 1.98 1.34 -23.79
C LYS A 255 2.36 2.57 -22.98
N TRP A 256 3.30 2.47 -22.04
CA TRP A 256 3.76 3.64 -21.28
C TRP A 256 4.44 4.69 -22.16
N THR A 257 5.21 4.28 -23.18
CA THR A 257 5.76 5.17 -24.20
C THR A 257 4.64 5.91 -24.93
N HIS A 258 3.63 5.18 -25.41
CA HIS A 258 2.50 5.78 -26.10
C HIS A 258 1.73 6.78 -25.23
N LEU A 259 1.45 6.42 -23.97
CA LEU A 259 0.77 7.30 -23.02
C LEU A 259 1.59 8.55 -22.69
N ALA A 260 2.93 8.44 -22.60
CA ALA A 260 3.81 9.59 -22.36
C ALA A 260 3.84 10.59 -23.53
N GLU A 261 3.57 10.14 -24.76
CA GLU A 261 3.61 10.92 -25.99
C GLU A 261 2.23 11.43 -26.43
N MET A 262 1.15 10.86 -25.90
CA MET A 262 -0.23 11.15 -26.31
C MET A 262 -0.68 12.57 -25.90
N GLU A 263 -0.61 13.53 -26.82
CA GLU A 263 -0.91 14.95 -26.57
C GLU A 263 -2.33 15.24 -26.05
N SER A 264 -3.30 14.35 -26.32
CA SER A 264 -4.65 14.45 -25.78
C SER A 264 -4.73 14.22 -24.26
N LEU A 265 -3.69 13.66 -23.64
CA LEU A 265 -3.64 13.46 -22.19
C LEU A 265 -3.15 14.71 -21.45
N PRO A 266 -3.66 14.94 -20.22
CA PRO A 266 -3.14 15.97 -19.34
C PRO A 266 -1.62 15.85 -19.16
N GLN A 267 -0.94 16.99 -19.03
CA GLN A 267 0.52 17.02 -18.85
C GLN A 267 0.99 16.16 -17.67
N ARG A 268 0.28 16.24 -16.53
CA ARG A 268 0.56 15.42 -15.34
C ARG A 268 0.54 13.92 -15.64
N THR A 269 -0.49 13.46 -16.36
CA THR A 269 -0.62 12.05 -16.73
C THR A 269 0.54 11.60 -17.62
N ARG A 270 0.91 12.41 -18.61
CA ARG A 270 2.07 12.14 -19.49
C ARG A 270 3.40 12.09 -18.72
N GLU A 271 3.59 12.99 -17.76
CA GLU A 271 4.77 13.01 -16.89
C GLU A 271 4.86 11.76 -16.04
N VAL A 272 3.75 11.36 -15.41
CA VAL A 272 3.67 10.14 -14.60
C VAL A 272 3.89 8.89 -15.46
N SER A 273 3.37 8.84 -16.69
CA SER A 273 3.67 7.77 -17.65
C SER A 273 5.15 7.70 -18.01
N ARG A 274 5.82 8.85 -18.18
CA ARG A 274 7.27 8.90 -18.42
C ARG A 274 8.06 8.38 -17.22
N MET A 275 7.66 8.76 -16.00
CA MET A 275 8.30 8.26 -14.78
C MET A 275 8.16 6.74 -14.64
N ALA A 276 6.99 6.18 -14.98
CA ALA A 276 6.77 4.74 -15.01
C ALA A 276 7.70 4.06 -16.04
N LEU A 277 7.79 4.59 -17.26
CA LEU A 277 8.69 4.09 -18.30
C LEU A 277 10.16 4.14 -17.85
N GLU A 278 10.61 5.26 -17.28
CA GLU A 278 11.97 5.40 -16.76
C GLU A 278 12.28 4.40 -15.64
N ALA A 279 11.31 4.14 -14.75
CA ALA A 279 11.46 3.12 -13.72
C ALA A 279 11.60 1.73 -14.31
N MET A 280 10.82 1.39 -15.34
CA MET A 280 10.92 0.12 -16.04
C MET A 280 12.28 -0.05 -16.75
N ASP A 281 12.82 1.04 -17.30
CA ASP A 281 14.08 1.04 -18.02
C ASP A 281 15.28 0.81 -17.09
N ARG A 282 15.23 1.38 -15.88
CA ARG A 282 16.25 1.17 -14.84
C ARG A 282 16.38 -0.30 -14.45
N VAL A 283 15.28 -1.01 -14.28
CA VAL A 283 15.29 -2.44 -13.90
C VAL A 283 16.00 -3.28 -14.97
N LYS A 284 15.76 -3.00 -16.26
CA LYS A 284 16.41 -3.73 -17.35
C LYS A 284 17.92 -3.48 -17.40
N GLN A 285 18.40 -2.29 -17.04
CA GLN A 285 19.83 -1.98 -17.01
C GLN A 285 20.56 -2.70 -15.87
N GLN A 286 19.89 -2.90 -14.73
CA GLN A 286 20.44 -3.61 -13.58
C GLN A 286 20.53 -5.13 -13.79
N ASP A 287 19.67 -5.72 -14.62
CA ASP A 287 19.67 -7.15 -14.95
C ASP A 287 20.76 -7.56 -15.98
N ILE A 288 21.38 -6.57 -16.65
CA ILE A 288 22.45 -6.78 -17.64
C ILE A 288 23.86 -6.70 -17.00
N GLN A 289 23.96 -6.27 -15.73
CA GLN A 289 25.21 -6.18 -14.96
C GLN A 289 25.39 -7.37 -14.01
#